data_AF-A0A936KPJ3-F1
#
_entry.id   AF-A0A936KPJ3-F1
#
_cell.length_a   1.000
_cell.length_b   1.000
_cell.length_c   1.000
_cell.angle_alpha   90.00
_cell.angle_beta   90.00
_cell.angle_gamma   90.00
#
_symmetry.space_group_name_H-M   'P 1'
#
loop_
_entity.id
_entity.type
_entity.pdbx_description
1 polymer ?
#
loop_
_entity_poly.entity_id
_entity_poly.type
_entity_poly.pdbx_seq_one_letter_code
_entity_poly.pdbx_strand_id
1 'polypeptide(L)'
;MREEEKLARDVYNQLFALWGMPTFQNIAASEQTHMDQVKVLMDRYALADPALDLGKFTDANLQALYDQLMAQGSLSIADAIKVGATIEEVDIVDLQTRFTQTDNADIQLVYNNLMNGSFNHLKAFTSALTQQTGETYQPQYLSVDQYQVIISSTNGNGNQGGNGSQGANGQGNGAQGSTGMGIPQADISAATTVHGVVNSVDFTGMSVTLDDGTALYIDLGNSRYIQSIGFAPAAGEGVTIHGFPGDQGLYSAITVTIDSTAQIYAFRDANGSPMWSGGNGQGGGNGNEGGNANGSGGGDVPDSGGQGGKP
;
A
#
# COMPACT_ATOMS: atom_id res chain seq x y z
N MET A 1 11.80 -3.24 1.29
CA MET A 1 12.62 -2.26 0.57
C MET A 1 13.74 -2.92 -0.21
N ARG A 2 14.76 -3.54 0.41
CA ARG A 2 15.92 -4.10 -0.34
C ARG A 2 15.53 -4.98 -1.53
N GLU A 3 14.61 -5.93 -1.33
CA GLU A 3 14.12 -6.80 -2.40
C GLU A 3 13.04 -6.17 -3.29
N GLU A 4 12.38 -5.09 -2.86
CA GLU A 4 11.39 -4.36 -3.67
C GLU A 4 12.07 -3.48 -4.72
N GLU A 5 13.12 -2.73 -4.34
CA GLU A 5 13.97 -2.01 -5.30
C GLU A 5 14.61 -2.98 -6.30
N LYS A 6 14.98 -4.19 -5.82
CA LYS A 6 15.50 -5.26 -6.67
C LYS A 6 14.46 -5.75 -7.66
N LEU A 7 13.21 -5.90 -7.23
CA LEU A 7 12.11 -6.29 -8.11
C LEU A 7 11.92 -5.25 -9.21
N ALA A 8 11.87 -3.97 -8.87
CA ALA A 8 11.79 -2.88 -9.85
C ALA A 8 12.95 -2.95 -10.85
N ARG A 9 14.20 -2.98 -10.36
CA ARG A 9 15.41 -3.11 -11.19
C ARG A 9 15.36 -4.31 -12.14
N ASP A 10 15.03 -5.49 -11.62
CA ASP A 10 15.07 -6.74 -12.37
C ASP A 10 13.96 -6.78 -13.43
N VAL A 11 12.75 -6.31 -13.10
CA VAL A 11 11.64 -6.18 -14.06
C VAL A 11 12.02 -5.19 -15.16
N TYR A 12 12.57 -4.02 -14.83
CA TYR A 12 12.94 -3.02 -15.83
C TYR A 12 14.07 -3.48 -16.74
N ASN A 13 15.10 -4.15 -16.21
CA ASN A 13 16.14 -4.74 -17.06
C ASN A 13 15.56 -5.79 -18.03
N GLN A 14 14.64 -6.62 -17.55
CA GLN A 14 14.05 -7.67 -18.37
C GLN A 14 13.08 -7.13 -19.43
N LEU A 15 12.28 -6.11 -19.08
CA LEU A 15 11.40 -5.41 -20.03
C LEU A 15 12.19 -4.56 -21.02
N PHE A 16 13.33 -3.99 -20.63
CA PHE A 16 14.25 -3.36 -21.58
C PHE A 16 14.80 -4.38 -22.58
N ALA A 17 15.23 -5.55 -22.12
CA ALA A 17 15.72 -6.60 -23.00
C ALA A 17 14.65 -7.07 -24.00
N LEU A 18 13.37 -7.08 -23.59
CA LEU A 18 12.26 -7.49 -24.43
C LEU A 18 11.83 -6.41 -25.44
N TRP A 19 11.70 -5.16 -24.98
CA TRP A 19 11.07 -4.09 -25.75
C TRP A 19 12.03 -3.02 -26.29
N GLY A 20 13.26 -2.96 -25.80
CA GLY A 20 14.29 -2.01 -26.23
C GLY A 20 14.02 -0.55 -25.88
N MET A 21 13.03 -0.26 -25.03
CA MET A 21 12.65 1.11 -24.69
C MET A 21 13.61 1.72 -23.64
N PRO A 22 14.34 2.81 -23.96
CA PRO A 22 15.39 3.35 -23.08
C PRO A 22 14.92 3.77 -21.69
N THR A 23 13.64 4.14 -21.53
CA THR A 23 13.05 4.49 -20.23
C THR A 23 13.26 3.39 -19.20
N PHE A 24 13.05 2.11 -19.57
CA PHE A 24 13.29 0.99 -18.66
C PHE A 24 14.76 0.88 -18.24
N GLN A 25 15.70 1.00 -19.19
CA GLN A 25 17.14 0.91 -18.88
C GLN A 25 17.59 2.05 -17.94
N ASN A 26 17.13 3.27 -18.21
CA ASN A 26 17.50 4.43 -17.41
C ASN A 26 16.96 4.33 -15.99
N ILE A 27 15.72 3.87 -15.82
CA ILE A 27 15.10 3.70 -14.51
C ILE A 27 15.72 2.50 -13.79
N ALA A 28 16.01 1.38 -14.47
CA ALA A 28 16.73 0.25 -13.87
C ALA A 28 18.09 0.65 -13.26
N ALA A 29 18.81 1.59 -13.88
CA ALA A 29 20.04 2.13 -13.32
C ALA A 29 19.81 2.99 -12.07
N SER A 30 18.67 3.70 -12.01
CA SER A 30 18.22 4.40 -10.81
C SER A 30 17.87 3.41 -9.69
N GLU A 31 17.15 2.33 -10.00
CA GLU A 31 16.80 1.28 -9.03
C GLU A 31 18.02 0.58 -8.46
N GLN A 32 19.08 0.41 -9.27
CA GLN A 32 20.36 -0.06 -8.74
C GLN A 32 20.93 0.91 -7.68
N THR A 33 20.77 2.22 -7.87
CA THR A 33 21.20 3.22 -6.89
C THR A 33 20.34 3.15 -5.62
N HIS A 34 19.02 2.98 -5.74
CA HIS A 34 18.15 2.77 -4.59
C HIS A 34 18.52 1.53 -3.79
N MET A 35 18.70 0.41 -4.50
CA MET A 35 19.23 -0.84 -3.96
C MET A 35 20.50 -0.61 -3.15
N ASP A 36 21.47 0.12 -3.70
CA ASP A 36 22.75 0.39 -3.03
C ASP A 36 22.56 1.27 -1.77
N GLN A 37 21.66 2.26 -1.80
CA GLN A 37 21.33 3.07 -0.62
C GLN A 37 20.74 2.23 0.52
N VAL A 38 19.82 1.31 0.20
CA VAL A 38 19.27 0.39 1.21
C VAL A 38 20.36 -0.55 1.74
N LYS A 39 21.24 -1.05 0.87
CA LYS A 39 22.36 -1.91 1.28
C LYS A 39 23.29 -1.20 2.27
N VAL A 40 23.57 0.09 2.08
CA VAL A 40 24.38 0.88 3.04
C VAL A 40 23.75 0.87 4.45
N LEU A 41 22.42 0.98 4.55
CA LEU A 41 21.74 0.87 5.84
C LEU A 41 21.86 -0.55 6.42
N MET A 42 21.67 -1.58 5.59
CA MET A 42 21.79 -2.97 6.04
C MET A 42 23.18 -3.26 6.60
N ASP A 43 24.23 -2.84 5.91
CA ASP A 43 25.61 -3.00 6.35
C ASP A 43 25.86 -2.21 7.66
N ARG A 44 25.35 -0.97 7.75
CA ARG A 44 25.44 -0.13 8.97
C ARG A 44 24.79 -0.78 10.19
N TYR A 45 23.64 -1.43 10.00
CA TYR A 45 22.89 -2.09 11.07
C TYR A 45 23.20 -3.59 11.19
N ALA A 46 24.24 -4.08 10.51
CA ALA A 46 24.69 -5.48 10.54
C ALA A 46 23.59 -6.49 10.20
N LEU A 47 22.72 -6.16 9.25
CA LEU A 47 21.67 -7.03 8.73
C LEU A 47 22.18 -7.84 7.54
N ALA A 48 21.75 -9.10 7.43
CA ALA A 48 22.07 -9.94 6.27
C ALA A 48 21.34 -9.43 5.02
N ASP A 49 22.05 -9.29 3.89
CA ASP A 49 21.46 -8.88 2.61
C ASP A 49 20.68 -10.05 1.98
N PRO A 50 19.34 -9.94 1.79
CA PRO A 50 18.51 -11.00 1.20
C PRO A 50 18.61 -11.05 -0.33
N ALA A 51 19.30 -10.10 -0.98
CA ALA A 51 19.34 -10.01 -2.43
C ALA A 51 20.00 -11.25 -3.07
N LEU A 52 19.25 -11.96 -3.89
CA LEU A 52 19.72 -13.08 -4.72
C LEU A 52 20.06 -12.65 -6.15
N ASP A 53 20.30 -13.62 -7.03
CA ASP A 53 20.52 -13.41 -8.46
C ASP A 53 19.30 -12.76 -9.17
N LEU A 54 19.49 -12.34 -10.41
CA LEU A 54 18.45 -11.68 -11.22
C LEU A 54 17.18 -12.53 -11.32
N GLY A 55 16.03 -11.93 -11.04
CA GLY A 55 14.71 -12.59 -11.06
C GLY A 55 14.51 -13.62 -9.95
N LYS A 56 15.39 -13.66 -8.95
CA LYS A 56 15.28 -14.52 -7.76
C LYS A 56 15.10 -13.70 -6.49
N PHE A 57 14.17 -14.12 -5.64
CA PHE A 57 13.82 -13.43 -4.39
C PHE A 57 13.78 -14.42 -3.23
N THR A 58 14.25 -13.98 -2.07
CA THR A 58 14.16 -14.73 -0.81
C THR A 58 12.73 -14.71 -0.30
N ASP A 59 12.06 -13.56 -0.43
CA ASP A 59 10.62 -13.44 -0.18
C ASP A 59 9.81 -14.11 -1.30
N ALA A 60 9.07 -15.17 -0.95
CA ALA A 60 8.25 -15.93 -1.87
C ALA A 60 7.11 -15.11 -2.49
N ASN A 61 6.60 -14.11 -1.77
CA ASN A 61 5.60 -13.21 -2.31
C ASN A 61 6.23 -12.35 -3.40
N LEU A 62 7.40 -11.76 -3.15
CA LEU A 62 8.13 -10.97 -4.17
C LEU A 62 8.54 -11.82 -5.38
N GLN A 63 8.82 -13.11 -5.20
CA GLN A 63 9.06 -14.01 -6.32
C GLN A 63 7.82 -14.16 -7.21
N ALA A 64 6.66 -14.49 -6.62
CA ALA A 64 5.41 -14.61 -7.36
C ALA A 64 5.04 -13.29 -8.06
N LEU A 65 5.34 -12.19 -7.37
CA LEU A 65 5.12 -10.83 -7.82
C LEU A 65 5.93 -10.47 -9.06
N TYR A 66 7.23 -10.80 -9.04
CA TYR A 66 8.12 -10.68 -10.19
C TYR A 66 7.59 -11.49 -11.39
N ASP A 67 7.23 -12.76 -11.16
CA ASP A 67 6.75 -13.65 -12.22
C ASP A 67 5.47 -13.09 -12.88
N GLN A 68 4.58 -12.52 -12.09
CA GLN A 68 3.34 -11.92 -12.57
C GLN A 68 3.57 -10.63 -13.37
N LEU A 69 4.41 -9.72 -12.89
CA LEU A 69 4.75 -8.49 -13.63
C LEU A 69 5.43 -8.80 -14.94
N MET A 70 6.30 -9.81 -14.95
CA MET A 70 6.95 -10.26 -16.16
C MET A 70 5.94 -10.83 -17.15
N ALA A 71 4.95 -11.60 -16.69
CA ALA A 71 3.88 -12.11 -17.54
C ALA A 71 3.05 -10.96 -18.14
N GLN A 72 2.61 -9.99 -17.32
CA GLN A 72 1.81 -8.84 -17.78
C GLN A 72 2.61 -7.95 -18.73
N GLY A 73 3.82 -7.56 -18.33
CA GLY A 73 4.68 -6.66 -19.10
C GLY A 73 5.20 -7.27 -20.41
N SER A 74 5.06 -8.58 -20.59
CA SER A 74 5.41 -9.26 -21.85
C SER A 74 4.28 -9.25 -22.88
N LEU A 75 3.07 -8.80 -22.53
CA LEU A 75 1.93 -8.81 -23.45
C LEU A 75 2.05 -7.75 -24.55
N SER A 76 2.42 -6.52 -24.18
CA SER A 76 2.61 -5.41 -25.09
C SER A 76 3.51 -4.34 -24.48
N ILE A 77 4.04 -3.43 -25.31
CA ILE A 77 4.77 -2.27 -24.81
C ILE A 77 3.90 -1.39 -23.89
N ALA A 78 2.59 -1.28 -24.18
CA ALA A 78 1.65 -0.53 -23.35
C ALA A 78 1.52 -1.17 -21.96
N ASP A 79 1.39 -2.50 -21.91
CA ASP A 79 1.33 -3.25 -20.66
C ASP A 79 2.65 -3.18 -19.89
N ALA A 80 3.79 -3.21 -20.58
CA ALA A 80 5.10 -3.04 -19.97
C ALA A 80 5.25 -1.68 -19.29
N ILE A 81 4.80 -0.61 -19.94
CA ILE A 81 4.86 0.75 -19.38
C ILE A 81 3.91 0.88 -18.19
N LYS A 82 2.71 0.29 -18.27
CA LYS A 82 1.76 0.24 -17.15
C LYS A 82 2.34 -0.53 -15.96
N VAL A 83 3.00 -1.66 -16.20
CA VAL A 83 3.76 -2.42 -15.18
C VAL A 83 4.80 -1.52 -14.51
N GLY A 84 5.54 -0.72 -15.28
CA GLY A 84 6.45 0.28 -14.72
C GLY A 84 5.75 1.27 -13.79
N ALA A 85 4.70 1.94 -14.26
CA ALA A 85 3.94 2.89 -13.45
C ALA A 85 3.33 2.26 -12.18
N THR A 86 2.80 1.03 -12.28
CA THR A 86 2.28 0.24 -11.18
C THR A 86 3.33 -0.01 -10.10
N ILE A 87 4.55 -0.42 -10.47
CA ILE A 87 5.64 -0.66 -9.51
C ILE A 87 5.96 0.62 -8.76
N GLU A 88 6.07 1.76 -9.46
CA GLU A 88 6.38 3.04 -8.82
C GLU A 88 5.27 3.52 -7.87
N GLU A 89 4.01 3.34 -8.24
CA GLU A 89 2.90 3.65 -7.33
C GLU A 89 2.94 2.81 -6.06
N VAL A 90 3.18 1.50 -6.19
CA VAL A 90 3.30 0.60 -5.03
C VAL A 90 4.46 1.03 -4.16
N ASP A 91 5.64 1.28 -4.75
CA ASP A 91 6.84 1.71 -4.03
C ASP A 91 6.62 3.02 -3.26
N ILE A 92 5.94 4.00 -3.86
CA ILE A 92 5.55 5.25 -3.20
C ILE A 92 4.68 4.99 -1.97
N VAL A 93 3.59 4.23 -2.12
CA VAL A 93 2.67 3.94 -1.01
C VAL A 93 3.44 3.23 0.11
N ASP A 94 4.27 2.29 -0.28
CA ASP A 94 5.05 1.47 0.60
C ASP A 94 6.12 2.23 1.39
N LEU A 95 6.79 3.17 0.75
CA LEU A 95 7.73 4.08 1.40
C LEU A 95 7.00 5.06 2.33
N GLN A 96 5.80 5.54 1.96
CA GLN A 96 5.01 6.46 2.80
C GLN A 96 4.64 5.77 4.11
N THR A 97 4.13 4.55 4.02
CA THR A 97 3.81 3.72 5.18
C THR A 97 5.04 3.50 6.05
N ARG A 98 6.16 3.00 5.49
CA ARG A 98 7.35 2.68 6.29
C ARG A 98 8.02 3.92 6.90
N PHE A 99 7.97 5.06 6.22
CA PHE A 99 8.48 6.33 6.75
C PHE A 99 7.82 6.69 8.09
N THR A 100 6.51 6.47 8.21
CA THR A 100 5.77 6.75 9.46
C THR A 100 6.01 5.73 10.58
N GLN A 101 6.54 4.55 10.25
CA GLN A 101 6.77 3.45 11.20
C GLN A 101 8.12 3.51 11.91
N THR A 102 8.96 4.49 11.58
CA THR A 102 10.29 4.64 12.16
C THR A 102 10.57 6.09 12.49
N ASP A 103 11.29 6.32 13.57
CA ASP A 103 11.87 7.61 13.97
C ASP A 103 13.38 7.67 13.68
N ASN A 104 13.95 6.62 13.08
CA ASN A 104 15.37 6.57 12.75
C ASN A 104 15.68 7.48 11.56
N ALA A 105 16.37 8.58 11.85
CA ALA A 105 16.70 9.62 10.87
C ALA A 105 17.49 9.11 9.66
N ASP A 106 18.37 8.12 9.84
CA ASP A 106 19.13 7.53 8.71
C ASP A 106 18.21 6.79 7.74
N ILE A 107 17.24 6.05 8.29
CA ILE A 107 16.28 5.27 7.51
C ILE A 107 15.29 6.22 6.81
N GLN A 108 14.78 7.21 7.53
CA GLN A 108 13.89 8.22 6.97
C GLN A 108 14.56 9.00 5.81
N LEU A 109 15.84 9.33 5.95
CA LEU A 109 16.59 10.00 4.88
C LEU A 109 16.63 9.16 3.59
N VAL A 110 16.95 7.86 3.71
CA VAL A 110 16.97 6.96 2.54
C VAL A 110 15.57 6.79 1.96
N TYR A 111 14.54 6.55 2.78
CA TYR A 111 13.17 6.41 2.28
C TYR A 111 12.67 7.65 1.54
N ASN A 112 12.99 8.85 2.03
CA ASN A 112 12.63 10.08 1.33
C ASN A 112 13.38 10.23 -0.01
N ASN A 113 14.64 9.78 -0.09
CA ASN A 113 15.39 9.82 -1.34
C ASN A 113 14.80 8.86 -2.39
N LEU A 114 14.51 7.61 -1.98
CA LEU A 114 13.85 6.60 -2.81
C LEU A 114 12.51 7.14 -3.32
N MET A 115 11.67 7.66 -2.43
CA MET A 115 10.36 8.24 -2.76
C MET A 115 10.43 9.30 -3.86
N ASN A 116 11.40 10.20 -3.75
CA ASN A 116 11.61 11.24 -4.75
C ASN A 116 12.07 10.66 -6.10
N GLY A 117 12.83 9.56 -6.08
CA GLY A 117 13.13 8.74 -7.25
C GLY A 117 11.85 8.20 -7.88
N SER A 118 11.05 7.48 -7.11
CA SER A 118 9.82 6.82 -7.56
C SER A 118 8.79 7.82 -8.12
N PHE A 119 8.71 9.05 -7.58
CA PHE A 119 7.91 10.13 -8.18
C PHE A 119 8.37 10.49 -9.60
N ASN A 120 9.68 10.55 -9.84
CA ASN A 120 10.23 10.87 -11.15
C ASN A 120 10.07 9.69 -12.12
N HIS A 121 10.19 8.47 -11.64
CA HIS A 121 9.96 7.27 -12.44
C HIS A 121 8.49 7.13 -12.85
N LEU A 122 7.55 7.35 -11.92
CA LEU A 122 6.13 7.37 -12.22
C LEU A 122 5.81 8.40 -13.31
N LYS A 123 6.31 9.63 -13.16
CA LYS A 123 6.18 10.67 -14.21
C LYS A 123 6.76 10.22 -15.56
N ALA A 124 7.91 9.54 -15.55
CA ALA A 124 8.54 9.07 -16.77
C ALA A 124 7.71 7.97 -17.45
N PHE A 125 7.17 7.00 -16.70
CA PHE A 125 6.33 5.94 -17.24
C PHE A 125 4.99 6.46 -17.75
N THR A 126 4.30 7.33 -17.01
CA THR A 126 3.00 7.85 -17.46
C THR A 126 3.13 8.79 -18.67
N SER A 127 4.22 9.57 -18.73
CA SER A 127 4.57 10.35 -19.92
C SER A 127 4.90 9.45 -21.12
N ALA A 128 5.65 8.37 -20.88
CA ALA A 128 5.96 7.38 -21.90
C ALA A 128 4.70 6.69 -22.44
N LEU A 129 3.75 6.32 -21.58
CA LEU A 129 2.50 5.69 -21.99
C LEU A 129 1.76 6.62 -22.96
N THR A 130 1.56 7.86 -22.54
CA THR A 130 0.89 8.88 -23.36
C THR A 130 1.58 9.06 -24.71
N GLN A 131 2.92 9.08 -24.74
CA GLN A 131 3.68 9.26 -25.98
C GLN A 131 3.63 8.03 -26.90
N GLN A 132 3.64 6.82 -26.34
CA GLN A 132 3.68 5.57 -27.11
C GLN A 132 2.31 5.14 -27.62
N THR A 133 1.24 5.42 -26.86
CA THR A 133 -0.09 4.87 -27.13
C THR A 133 -1.19 5.92 -27.24
N GLY A 134 -0.94 7.14 -26.75
CA GLY A 134 -1.98 8.16 -26.57
C GLY A 134 -2.87 7.94 -25.37
N GLU A 135 -2.65 6.89 -24.58
CA GLU A 135 -3.44 6.59 -23.37
C GLU A 135 -2.99 7.46 -22.19
N THR A 136 -3.96 7.97 -21.44
CA THR A 136 -3.71 8.60 -20.13
C THR A 136 -3.70 7.52 -19.05
N TYR A 137 -2.57 7.40 -18.35
CA TYR A 137 -2.47 6.50 -17.20
C TYR A 137 -3.48 6.88 -16.11
N GLN A 138 -4.19 5.87 -15.60
CA GLN A 138 -5.07 6.00 -14.44
C GLN A 138 -4.36 5.40 -13.23
N PRO A 139 -4.16 6.17 -12.14
CA PRO A 139 -3.52 5.64 -10.95
C PRO A 139 -4.37 4.51 -10.35
N GLN A 140 -3.70 3.45 -9.92
CA GLN A 140 -4.36 2.29 -9.32
C GLN A 140 -4.23 2.28 -7.79
N TYR A 141 -3.18 2.90 -7.24
CA TYR A 141 -2.84 2.80 -5.81
C TYR A 141 -2.73 4.14 -5.12
N LEU A 142 -2.22 5.15 -5.84
CA LEU A 142 -2.32 6.51 -5.38
C LEU A 142 -3.76 7.00 -5.54
N SER A 143 -4.22 7.82 -4.59
CA SER A 143 -5.43 8.58 -4.85
C SER A 143 -5.22 9.47 -6.07
N VAL A 144 -6.31 9.77 -6.79
CA VAL A 144 -6.25 10.69 -7.93
C VAL A 144 -5.57 12.00 -7.54
N ASP A 145 -5.90 12.55 -6.38
CA ASP A 145 -5.30 13.80 -5.90
C ASP A 145 -3.79 13.68 -5.67
N GLN A 146 -3.33 12.60 -5.01
CA GLN A 146 -1.91 12.35 -4.81
C GLN A 146 -1.17 12.19 -6.14
N TYR A 147 -1.73 11.39 -7.05
CA TYR A 147 -1.19 11.21 -8.39
C TYR A 147 -1.12 12.55 -9.14
N GLN A 148 -2.18 13.36 -9.11
CA GLN A 148 -2.20 14.68 -9.75
C GLN A 148 -1.16 15.63 -9.18
N VAL A 149 -0.96 15.63 -7.86
CA VAL A 149 0.12 16.41 -7.21
C VAL A 149 1.50 15.94 -7.70
N ILE A 150 1.72 14.63 -7.79
CA ILE A 150 3.00 14.07 -8.23
C ILE A 150 3.26 14.43 -9.70
N ILE A 151 2.31 14.20 -10.61
CA ILE A 151 2.52 14.46 -12.05
C ILE A 151 2.57 15.94 -12.42
N SER A 152 1.91 16.81 -11.64
CA SER A 152 1.97 18.27 -11.83
C SER A 152 3.21 18.92 -11.20
N SER A 153 3.92 18.20 -10.33
CA SER A 153 5.17 18.68 -9.74
C SER A 153 6.27 18.79 -10.81
N THR A 154 6.98 19.93 -10.83
CA THR A 154 8.16 20.07 -11.70
C THR A 154 9.26 19.11 -11.25
N ASN A 155 10.05 18.61 -12.22
CA ASN A 155 11.18 17.72 -11.93
C ASN A 155 12.25 18.47 -11.12
N GLY A 156 12.21 18.35 -9.79
CA GLY A 156 13.27 18.82 -8.89
C GLY A 156 12.79 19.23 -7.49
N ASN A 157 13.33 18.54 -6.48
CA ASN A 157 13.36 18.88 -5.05
C ASN A 157 12.02 19.22 -4.37
N GLY A 158 11.38 18.18 -3.83
CA GLY A 158 10.57 18.30 -2.61
C GLY A 158 11.45 18.71 -1.43
N ASN A 159 11.89 19.96 -1.41
CA ASN A 159 12.48 20.60 -0.24
C ASN A 159 11.67 21.85 0.08
N GLN A 160 10.52 21.67 0.75
CA GLN A 160 9.89 22.77 1.46
C GLN A 160 10.69 23.02 2.74
N GLY A 161 11.72 23.87 2.61
CA GLY A 161 12.53 24.35 3.71
C GLY A 161 13.14 25.71 3.40
N GLY A 162 12.50 26.78 3.88
CA GLY A 162 13.18 28.02 4.29
C GLY A 162 13.44 29.15 3.28
N ASN A 163 12.48 30.09 3.24
CA ASN A 163 12.62 31.56 3.28
C ASN A 163 13.51 32.34 2.27
N GLY A 164 12.92 33.32 1.56
CA GLY A 164 13.69 34.36 0.85
C GLY A 164 12.97 35.29 -0.16
N SER A 165 11.92 36.01 0.28
CA SER A 165 11.53 37.39 -0.11
C SER A 165 11.57 37.88 -1.59
N GLN A 166 10.41 38.26 -2.15
CA GLN A 166 9.99 39.66 -2.42
C GLN A 166 8.77 39.73 -3.38
N GLY A 167 7.72 40.48 -2.98
CA GLY A 167 6.91 41.26 -3.93
C GLY A 167 5.38 41.13 -3.91
N ALA A 168 4.74 42.12 -3.26
CA ALA A 168 3.46 42.76 -3.62
C ALA A 168 2.10 42.20 -3.13
N ASN A 169 1.67 42.77 -1.99
CA ASN A 169 0.38 43.40 -1.68
C ASN A 169 -0.96 42.78 -2.13
N GLY A 170 -1.78 42.41 -1.14
CA GLY A 170 -3.25 42.37 -1.22
C GLY A 170 -3.89 41.99 0.12
N GLN A 171 -4.46 42.97 0.82
CA GLN A 171 -5.08 42.88 2.15
C GLN A 171 -6.37 42.04 2.19
N GLY A 172 -6.59 41.30 3.29
CA GLY A 172 -7.91 40.76 3.66
C GLY A 172 -7.89 39.89 4.91
N ASN A 173 -8.40 40.43 6.03
CA ASN A 173 -8.52 39.81 7.35
C ASN A 173 -9.44 38.57 7.41
N GLY A 174 -9.10 37.60 8.26
CA GLY A 174 -10.03 36.57 8.75
C GLY A 174 -9.32 35.53 9.60
N ALA A 175 -9.57 35.54 10.90
CA ALA A 175 -9.00 34.62 11.89
C ALA A 175 -9.63 33.21 11.80
N GLN A 176 -8.91 32.26 12.41
CA GLN A 176 -9.43 31.08 13.12
C GLN A 176 -9.48 29.75 12.35
N GLY A 177 -8.78 28.75 12.90
CA GLY A 177 -9.09 27.34 12.68
C GLY A 177 -8.03 26.55 11.92
N SER A 178 -7.10 25.95 12.66
CA SER A 178 -6.41 24.73 12.22
C SER A 178 -7.46 23.61 12.09
N THR A 179 -8.14 23.53 10.95
CA THR A 179 -8.85 22.34 10.52
C THR A 179 -7.87 21.48 9.75
N GLY A 180 -7.49 20.33 10.34
CA GLY A 180 -6.80 19.28 9.61
C GLY A 180 -7.57 18.97 8.33
N MET A 181 -6.86 18.78 7.24
CA MET A 181 -7.45 18.20 6.03
C MET A 181 -7.88 16.78 6.40
N GLY A 182 -9.15 16.64 6.78
CA GLY A 182 -9.79 15.36 6.93
C GLY A 182 -9.73 14.65 5.59
N ILE A 183 -9.16 13.46 5.61
CA ILE A 183 -9.18 12.54 4.47
C ILE A 183 -10.65 12.36 4.09
N PRO A 184 -11.05 12.51 2.80
CA PRO A 184 -12.41 12.20 2.38
C PRO A 184 -12.77 10.78 2.83
N GLN A 185 -13.82 10.65 3.64
CA GLN A 185 -14.35 9.37 4.09
C GLN A 185 -15.10 8.71 2.93
N ALA A 186 -14.83 7.43 2.67
CA ALA A 186 -15.49 6.68 1.59
C ALA A 186 -17.02 6.62 1.80
N ASP A 187 -17.80 6.80 0.73
CA ASP A 187 -19.25 6.61 0.77
C ASP A 187 -19.58 5.11 0.73
N ILE A 188 -19.65 4.51 1.92
CA ILE A 188 -19.98 3.10 2.11
C ILE A 188 -21.49 2.80 2.07
N SER A 189 -22.34 3.78 1.77
CA SER A 189 -23.80 3.57 1.75
C SER A 189 -24.24 2.58 0.66
N ALA A 190 -23.38 2.35 -0.34
CA ALA A 190 -23.54 1.37 -1.40
C ALA A 190 -22.85 0.02 -1.13
N ALA A 191 -22.41 -0.25 0.11
CA ALA A 191 -21.80 -1.53 0.44
C ALA A 191 -22.76 -2.71 0.22
N THR A 192 -22.28 -3.73 -0.48
CA THR A 192 -23.02 -4.96 -0.80
C THR A 192 -22.20 -6.18 -0.41
N THR A 193 -22.83 -7.35 -0.48
CA THR A 193 -22.14 -8.64 -0.37
C THR A 193 -22.29 -9.38 -1.68
N VAL A 194 -21.18 -9.84 -2.22
CA VAL A 194 -21.12 -10.67 -3.42
C VAL A 194 -20.36 -11.95 -3.12
N HIS A 195 -20.66 -13.01 -3.87
CA HIS A 195 -20.01 -14.31 -3.75
C HIS A 195 -19.53 -14.76 -5.13
N GLY A 196 -18.38 -15.44 -5.17
CA GLY A 196 -17.79 -15.93 -6.40
C GLY A 196 -16.55 -16.78 -6.18
N VAL A 197 -15.89 -17.12 -7.28
CA VAL A 197 -14.69 -17.96 -7.31
C VAL A 197 -13.49 -17.13 -7.78
N VAL A 198 -12.36 -17.24 -7.08
CA VAL A 198 -11.11 -16.55 -7.42
C VAL A 198 -10.56 -17.09 -8.74
N ASN A 199 -10.32 -16.19 -9.70
CA ASN A 199 -9.63 -16.48 -10.95
C ASN A 199 -8.13 -16.25 -10.82
N SER A 200 -7.76 -15.10 -10.28
CA SER A 200 -6.38 -14.69 -10.05
C SER A 200 -6.31 -13.67 -8.93
N VAL A 201 -5.18 -13.64 -8.24
CA VAL A 201 -4.84 -12.60 -7.26
C VAL A 201 -3.64 -11.85 -7.83
N ASP A 202 -3.65 -10.53 -7.75
CA ASP A 202 -2.50 -9.70 -8.09
C ASP A 202 -2.03 -8.87 -6.88
N PHE A 203 -1.29 -7.80 -7.15
CA PHE A 203 -0.71 -6.93 -6.15
C PHE A 203 -1.72 -6.38 -5.17
N THR A 204 -2.92 -6.07 -5.65
CA THR A 204 -3.82 -5.14 -4.98
C THR A 204 -5.25 -5.58 -5.03
N GLY A 205 -5.51 -6.67 -5.73
CA GLY A 205 -6.83 -7.19 -5.84
C GLY A 205 -6.87 -8.65 -6.19
N MET A 206 -8.08 -9.08 -6.46
CA MET A 206 -8.34 -10.39 -7.03
C MET A 206 -9.42 -10.27 -8.09
N SER A 207 -9.22 -10.95 -9.20
CA SER A 207 -10.29 -11.22 -10.16
C SER A 207 -11.11 -12.39 -9.65
N VAL A 208 -12.43 -12.23 -9.63
CA VAL A 208 -13.40 -13.26 -9.25
C VAL A 208 -14.47 -13.38 -10.34
N THR A 209 -15.00 -14.58 -10.51
CA THR A 209 -16.24 -14.81 -11.25
C THR A 209 -17.36 -14.99 -10.24
N LEU A 210 -18.32 -14.08 -10.24
CA LEU A 210 -19.50 -14.12 -9.38
C LEU A 210 -20.42 -15.29 -9.74
N ASP A 211 -21.31 -15.65 -8.82
CA ASP A 211 -22.26 -16.76 -9.00
C ASP A 211 -23.16 -16.62 -10.24
N ASP A 212 -23.43 -15.38 -10.66
CA ASP A 212 -24.22 -15.10 -11.87
C ASP A 212 -23.39 -15.17 -13.17
N GLY A 213 -22.09 -15.49 -13.08
CA GLY A 213 -21.14 -15.58 -14.18
C GLY A 213 -20.42 -14.26 -14.50
N THR A 214 -20.71 -13.17 -13.80
CA THR A 214 -20.06 -11.87 -14.02
C THR A 214 -18.61 -11.91 -13.54
N ALA A 215 -17.66 -11.46 -14.37
CA ALA A 215 -16.29 -11.23 -13.93
C ALA A 215 -16.21 -9.88 -13.21
N LEU A 216 -15.65 -9.87 -12.00
CA LEU A 216 -15.48 -8.69 -11.17
C LEU A 216 -14.05 -8.64 -10.65
N TYR A 217 -13.47 -7.43 -10.62
CA TYR A 217 -12.19 -7.18 -9.97
C TYR A 217 -12.43 -6.54 -8.61
N ILE A 218 -11.83 -7.12 -7.57
CA ILE A 218 -11.95 -6.69 -6.18
C ILE A 218 -10.68 -5.95 -5.79
N ASP A 219 -10.79 -4.67 -5.48
CA ASP A 219 -9.71 -3.88 -4.87
C ASP A 219 -9.57 -4.23 -3.38
N LEU A 220 -8.45 -4.83 -3.02
CA LEU A 220 -8.04 -5.17 -1.67
C LEU A 220 -7.08 -4.11 -1.07
N GLY A 221 -6.54 -3.24 -1.92
CA GLY A 221 -5.68 -2.11 -1.57
C GLY A 221 -4.22 -2.48 -1.35
N ASN A 222 -3.64 -2.10 -0.21
CA ASN A 222 -2.18 -2.14 -0.03
C ASN A 222 -1.63 -3.58 0.02
N SER A 223 -0.78 -3.93 -0.95
CA SER A 223 -0.16 -5.25 -1.12
C SER A 223 0.53 -5.78 0.15
N ARG A 224 1.23 -4.92 0.92
CA ARG A 224 1.87 -5.34 2.16
C ARG A 224 0.89 -5.61 3.27
N TYR A 225 -0.19 -4.84 3.37
CA TYR A 225 -1.23 -5.13 4.33
C TYR A 225 -1.85 -6.50 4.03
N ILE A 226 -2.20 -6.74 2.76
CA ILE A 226 -2.71 -8.03 2.26
C ILE A 226 -1.76 -9.18 2.64
N GLN A 227 -0.45 -9.00 2.40
CA GLN A 227 0.58 -9.96 2.79
C GLN A 227 0.69 -10.12 4.32
N SER A 228 0.63 -9.01 5.08
CA SER A 228 0.79 -9.02 6.54
C SER A 228 -0.33 -9.76 7.27
N ILE A 229 -1.53 -9.77 6.70
CA ILE A 229 -2.66 -10.54 7.21
C ILE A 229 -2.67 -11.98 6.67
N GLY A 230 -1.73 -12.34 5.80
CA GLY A 230 -1.60 -13.68 5.21
C GLY A 230 -2.69 -14.01 4.18
N PHE A 231 -3.29 -12.99 3.56
CA PHE A 231 -4.34 -13.20 2.57
C PHE A 231 -3.74 -13.61 1.23
N ALA A 232 -3.90 -14.88 0.85
CA ALA A 232 -3.40 -15.43 -0.41
C ALA A 232 -4.29 -16.58 -0.92
N PRO A 233 -5.55 -16.30 -1.34
CA PRO A 233 -6.42 -17.34 -1.85
C PRO A 233 -5.89 -17.91 -3.18
N ALA A 234 -6.06 -19.21 -3.37
CA ALA A 234 -5.70 -19.87 -4.63
C ALA A 234 -6.78 -19.65 -5.70
N ALA A 235 -6.41 -19.73 -6.98
CA ALA A 235 -7.39 -19.81 -8.05
C ALA A 235 -8.31 -21.03 -7.86
N GLY A 236 -9.63 -20.83 -7.99
CA GLY A 236 -10.66 -21.81 -7.67
C GLY A 236 -11.21 -21.73 -6.24
N GLU A 237 -10.65 -20.90 -5.37
CA GLU A 237 -11.17 -20.70 -4.01
C GLU A 237 -12.50 -19.93 -4.04
N GLY A 238 -13.49 -20.42 -3.29
CA GLY A 238 -14.76 -19.73 -3.06
C GLY A 238 -14.58 -18.61 -2.04
N VAL A 239 -15.12 -17.43 -2.36
CA VAL A 239 -14.99 -16.24 -1.52
C VAL A 239 -16.30 -15.47 -1.41
N THR A 240 -16.60 -15.03 -0.18
CA THR A 240 -17.65 -14.05 0.09
C THR A 240 -17.01 -12.69 0.35
N ILE A 241 -17.33 -11.69 -0.46
CA ILE A 241 -16.78 -10.33 -0.36
C ILE A 241 -17.88 -9.39 0.14
N HIS A 242 -17.61 -8.70 1.24
CA HIS A 242 -18.38 -7.51 1.64
C HIS A 242 -17.57 -6.29 1.23
N GLY A 243 -18.10 -5.47 0.32
CA GLY A 243 -17.38 -4.34 -0.24
C GLY A 243 -18.32 -3.30 -0.81
N PHE A 244 -17.78 -2.24 -1.41
CA PHE A 244 -18.56 -1.16 -2.02
C PHE A 244 -17.95 -0.79 -3.36
N PRO A 245 -18.74 -0.22 -4.29
CA PRO A 245 -18.19 0.45 -5.46
C PRO A 245 -17.32 1.61 -4.97
N GLY A 246 -16.01 1.46 -5.09
CA GLY A 246 -15.04 2.50 -4.78
C GLY A 246 -14.95 3.54 -5.89
N ASP A 247 -14.05 4.49 -5.71
CA ASP A 247 -13.73 5.48 -6.73
C ASP A 247 -13.23 4.77 -8.01
N GLN A 248 -13.40 5.39 -9.18
CA GLN A 248 -13.00 4.84 -10.48
C GLN A 248 -13.75 3.56 -10.93
N GLY A 249 -14.82 3.15 -10.22
CA GLY A 249 -15.66 2.01 -10.62
C GLY A 249 -15.09 0.64 -10.28
N LEU A 250 -14.03 0.58 -9.45
CA LEU A 250 -13.52 -0.67 -8.87
C LEU A 250 -14.34 -1.06 -7.64
N TYR A 251 -14.45 -2.34 -7.33
CA TYR A 251 -15.17 -2.81 -6.16
C TYR A 251 -14.20 -3.01 -4.99
N SER A 252 -14.20 -2.11 -4.01
CA SER A 252 -13.28 -2.14 -2.89
C SER A 252 -13.79 -3.05 -1.76
N ALA A 253 -12.99 -4.00 -1.31
CA ALA A 253 -13.32 -4.91 -0.22
C ALA A 253 -13.23 -4.20 1.14
N ILE A 254 -14.23 -4.43 1.98
CA ILE A 254 -14.17 -4.19 3.43
C ILE A 254 -13.69 -5.47 4.11
N THR A 255 -14.34 -6.61 3.82
CA THR A 255 -13.88 -7.92 4.25
C THR A 255 -13.97 -8.94 3.12
N VAL A 256 -13.11 -9.95 3.19
CA VAL A 256 -13.22 -11.17 2.39
C VAL A 256 -13.23 -12.38 3.32
N THR A 257 -14.19 -13.26 3.13
CA THR A 257 -14.25 -14.57 3.80
C THR A 257 -13.83 -15.65 2.82
N ILE A 258 -12.92 -16.53 3.24
CA ILE A 258 -12.48 -17.70 2.48
C ILE A 258 -13.37 -18.89 2.84
N ASP A 259 -14.12 -19.44 1.88
CA ASP A 259 -15.17 -20.43 2.17
C ASP A 259 -14.62 -21.73 2.75
N SER A 260 -13.47 -22.21 2.25
CA SER A 260 -12.89 -23.49 2.69
C SER A 260 -12.45 -23.47 4.16
N THR A 261 -12.15 -22.29 4.70
CA THR A 261 -11.61 -22.10 6.07
C THR A 261 -12.55 -21.33 6.98
N ALA A 262 -13.57 -20.69 6.43
CA ALA A 262 -14.38 -19.66 7.08
C ALA A 262 -13.57 -18.49 7.67
N GLN A 263 -12.29 -18.33 7.28
CA GLN A 263 -11.44 -17.25 7.78
C GLN A 263 -11.84 -15.92 7.15
N ILE A 264 -12.00 -14.90 8.00
CA ILE A 264 -12.37 -13.55 7.61
C ILE A 264 -11.13 -12.67 7.64
N TYR A 265 -10.89 -11.95 6.54
CA TYR A 265 -9.83 -10.97 6.39
C TYR A 265 -10.47 -9.60 6.23
N ALA A 266 -10.06 -8.64 7.06
CA ALA A 266 -10.51 -7.26 6.96
C ALA A 266 -9.48 -6.45 6.17
N PHE A 267 -9.93 -5.58 5.28
CA PHE A 267 -9.11 -4.66 4.48
C PHE A 267 -9.44 -3.21 4.81
N ARG A 268 -10.69 -2.94 5.17
CA ARG A 268 -11.17 -1.62 5.58
C ARG A 268 -12.00 -1.74 6.85
N ASP A 269 -12.10 -0.65 7.61
CA ASP A 269 -12.96 -0.58 8.78
C ASP A 269 -14.44 -0.42 8.38
N ALA A 270 -15.32 -0.33 9.39
CA ALA A 270 -16.76 -0.16 9.19
C ALA A 270 -17.15 1.18 8.54
N ASN A 271 -16.21 2.11 8.37
CA ASN A 271 -16.38 3.40 7.70
C ASN A 271 -15.75 3.41 6.30
N GLY A 272 -15.20 2.28 5.83
CA GLY A 272 -14.49 2.17 4.55
C GLY A 272 -13.06 2.69 4.59
N SER A 273 -12.56 3.10 5.75
CA SER A 273 -11.19 3.57 5.94
C SER A 273 -10.24 2.38 5.80
N PRO A 274 -9.15 2.48 5.03
CA PRO A 274 -8.20 1.40 4.92
C PRO A 274 -7.58 0.99 6.25
N MET A 275 -7.47 -0.31 6.51
CA MET A 275 -6.85 -0.81 7.75
C MET A 275 -5.35 -0.50 7.82
N TRP A 276 -4.73 -0.15 6.69
CA TRP A 276 -3.35 0.32 6.60
C TRP A 276 -3.20 1.85 6.74
N SER A 277 -4.29 2.60 6.90
CA SER A 277 -4.25 4.06 7.07
C SER A 277 -3.86 4.51 8.49
N GLY A 278 -3.78 3.59 9.45
CA GLY A 278 -3.43 3.85 10.83
C GLY A 278 -1.94 3.66 11.11
N GLY A 279 -1.20 4.75 11.30
CA GLY A 279 0.10 4.74 11.98
C GLY A 279 -0.06 4.37 13.45
N ASN A 280 -0.13 3.07 13.75
CA ASN A 280 0.26 2.44 15.03
C ASN A 280 -0.01 0.93 14.92
N GLY A 281 1.04 0.16 14.68
CA GLY A 281 1.00 -1.29 14.83
C GLY A 281 0.89 -1.67 16.30
N GLN A 282 -0.31 -1.67 16.86
CA GLN A 282 -0.65 -2.60 17.92
C GLN A 282 -1.34 -3.81 17.27
N GLY A 283 -0.60 -4.92 17.27
CA GLY A 283 -1.01 -6.17 16.66
C GLY A 283 -2.39 -6.62 17.12
N GLY A 284 -3.15 -7.16 16.17
CA GLY A 284 -4.38 -7.87 16.44
C GLY A 284 -4.11 -9.07 17.34
N GLY A 285 -4.58 -8.98 18.59
CA GLY A 285 -4.87 -10.13 19.41
C GLY A 285 -6.25 -10.65 19.02
N ASN A 286 -6.29 -11.79 18.33
CA ASN A 286 -7.52 -12.49 17.99
C ASN A 286 -8.07 -13.23 19.23
N GLY A 287 -9.37 -13.03 19.50
CA GLY A 287 -10.25 -13.95 20.23
C GLY A 287 -10.28 -13.87 21.75
N ASN A 288 -11.43 -13.50 22.33
CA ASN A 288 -12.46 -14.49 22.70
C ASN A 288 -13.54 -13.82 23.58
N GLU A 289 -14.64 -13.34 22.98
CA GLU A 289 -15.88 -13.12 23.72
C GLU A 289 -16.56 -14.46 23.97
N GLY A 290 -16.16 -15.11 25.07
CA GLY A 290 -16.86 -16.24 25.65
C GLY A 290 -17.64 -15.77 26.87
N GLY A 291 -18.93 -15.48 26.69
CA GLY A 291 -19.84 -15.22 27.80
C GLY A 291 -19.92 -16.40 28.76
N ASN A 292 -19.95 -16.11 30.06
CA ASN A 292 -20.59 -17.00 31.01
C ASN A 292 -21.27 -16.19 32.11
N ALA A 293 -22.59 -16.28 32.12
CA ALA A 293 -23.46 -15.74 33.16
C ALA A 293 -23.67 -16.81 34.25
N ASN A 294 -23.33 -16.46 35.48
CA ASN A 294 -23.91 -16.98 36.73
C ASN A 294 -23.28 -16.11 37.84
N GLY A 295 -23.98 -15.42 38.72
CA GLY A 295 -25.29 -15.63 39.29
C GLY A 295 -25.13 -15.41 40.81
N SER A 296 -26.01 -14.58 41.38
CA SER A 296 -26.34 -14.43 42.81
C SER A 296 -25.33 -13.81 43.80
N GLY A 297 -25.80 -12.73 44.45
CA GLY A 297 -25.96 -12.77 45.91
C GLY A 297 -25.21 -11.75 46.77
N GLY A 298 -25.81 -10.58 46.97
CA GLY A 298 -26.09 -9.98 48.29
C GLY A 298 -24.96 -9.52 49.21
N GLY A 299 -25.07 -8.28 49.69
CA GLY A 299 -24.74 -7.91 51.08
C GLY A 299 -23.79 -6.74 51.28
N ASP A 300 -24.33 -5.54 51.47
CA ASP A 300 -23.76 -4.51 52.35
C ASP A 300 -23.64 -5.07 53.78
N VAL A 301 -22.54 -4.84 54.53
CA VAL A 301 -22.33 -3.83 55.62
C VAL A 301 -20.84 -3.92 56.12
N PRO A 302 -20.31 -3.06 57.04
CA PRO A 302 -18.94 -2.56 56.98
C PRO A 302 -18.03 -3.18 58.06
N ASP A 303 -16.72 -2.96 57.98
CA ASP A 303 -15.82 -3.27 59.10
C ASP A 303 -15.36 -2.00 59.81
N SER A 304 -15.57 -2.00 61.12
CA SER A 304 -15.20 -0.95 62.06
C SER A 304 -14.37 -1.58 63.18
N GLY A 305 -13.15 -1.05 63.36
CA GLY A 305 -12.57 -0.87 64.68
C GLY A 305 -11.50 -1.87 65.14
N GLY A 306 -10.28 -1.35 65.30
CA GLY A 306 -9.81 -1.09 66.67
C GLY A 306 -8.57 -1.82 67.19
N GLN A 307 -7.50 -1.02 67.34
CA GLN A 307 -6.65 -0.85 68.54
C GLN A 307 -5.36 -1.64 68.77
N GLY A 308 -4.36 -0.85 69.21
CA GLY A 308 -3.22 -1.20 70.08
C GLY A 308 -1.88 -1.00 69.40
N GLY A 309 -0.92 -0.19 69.84
CA GLY A 309 -0.66 0.50 71.11
C GLY A 309 0.87 0.64 71.25
N LYS A 310 1.34 1.87 71.48
CA LYS A 310 2.73 2.37 71.55
C LYS A 310 3.57 1.80 72.71
N PRO A 311 4.90 2.07 72.77
CA PRO A 311 5.43 3.34 73.35
C PRO A 311 6.04 4.31 72.33
#